data_AF-A0A552V9X9-F1
#
_entry.id   AF-A0A552V9X9-F1
#
_cell.length_a   1.000
_cell.length_b   1.000
_cell.length_c   1.000
_cell.angle_alpha   90.00
_cell.angle_beta   90.00
_cell.angle_gamma   90.00
#
_symmetry.space_group_name_H-M   'P 1'
#
loop_
_entity.id
_entity.type
_entity.pdbx_description
1 polymer ?
#
loop_
_entity_poly.entity_id
_entity_poly.type
_entity_poly.pdbx_seq_one_letter_code
_entity_poly.pdbx_strand_id
1 'polypeptide(L)'
;MQLSDVTKSIKEWGVARGNSQAAIQLLSSGNYFEFKNNYPTGSTAKLHAYLGLNENLNGLNIYIIPAQYDNAEYVADIMQYITVCKVLPELGNSHQIPETEAKQRIAAWDADFNTWIPRQIAQPDGLFQAFYIPGDYMTQGKNYDIYFALEASSSPTGFTADLIVTEASQKVVSYYDTVRPVPPFDVFESDFYLLDIALATV
;
A
#
# COMPACT_ATOMS: atom_id res chain seq x y z
N MET A 1 19.82 -4.68 -2.75
CA MET A 1 18.84 -4.60 -1.64
C MET A 1 18.68 -5.98 -1.07
N GLN A 2 18.79 -6.12 0.24
CA GLN A 2 18.67 -7.37 0.99
C GLN A 2 17.35 -7.39 1.78
N LEU A 3 16.93 -8.56 2.26
CA LEU A 3 15.73 -8.69 3.09
C LEU A 3 15.80 -7.83 4.37
N SER A 4 17.01 -7.67 4.94
CA SER A 4 17.25 -6.78 6.07
C SER A 4 16.93 -5.31 5.75
N ASP A 5 17.15 -4.87 4.51
CA ASP A 5 16.86 -3.49 4.10
C ASP A 5 15.34 -3.27 4.01
N VAL A 6 14.62 -4.25 3.46
CA VAL A 6 13.15 -4.21 3.34
C VAL A 6 12.49 -4.23 4.71
N THR A 7 12.88 -5.16 5.57
CA THR A 7 12.31 -5.30 6.92
C THR A 7 12.63 -4.09 7.81
N LYS A 8 13.86 -3.56 7.74
CA LYS A 8 14.21 -2.29 8.38
C LYS A 8 13.32 -1.15 7.87
N SER A 9 13.11 -1.06 6.56
CA SER A 9 12.30 -0.02 5.94
C SER A 9 10.84 -0.06 6.40
N ILE A 10 10.24 -1.25 6.45
CA ILE A 10 8.88 -1.48 6.96
C ILE A 10 8.78 -1.10 8.44
N LYS A 11 9.78 -1.49 9.24
CA LYS A 11 9.85 -1.14 10.67
C LYS A 11 9.93 0.37 10.88
N GLU A 12 10.74 1.08 10.11
CA GLU A 12 10.86 2.54 10.18
C GLU A 12 9.54 3.24 9.85
N TRP A 13 8.80 2.76 8.84
CA TRP A 13 7.42 3.22 8.62
C TRP A 13 6.55 2.92 9.84
N GLY A 14 6.63 1.71 10.41
CA GLY A 14 5.93 1.30 11.63
C GLY A 14 6.13 2.25 12.82
N VAL A 15 7.32 2.84 12.96
CA VAL A 15 7.61 3.88 13.96
C VAL A 15 7.01 5.24 13.54
N ALA A 16 7.25 5.66 12.29
CA ALA A 16 6.84 6.97 11.80
C ALA A 16 5.31 7.16 11.78
N ARG A 17 4.55 6.11 11.46
CA ARG A 17 3.07 6.13 11.46
C ARG A 17 2.46 6.38 12.83
N GLY A 18 3.22 6.20 13.92
CA GLY A 18 2.79 6.55 15.28
C GLY A 18 2.92 8.03 15.61
N ASN A 19 3.53 8.83 14.72
CA ASN A 19 3.74 10.27 14.89
C ASN A 19 3.03 11.02 13.76
N SER A 20 1.97 11.77 14.08
CA SER A 20 1.16 12.46 13.09
C SER A 20 1.95 13.41 12.19
N GLN A 21 2.92 14.15 12.74
CA GLN A 21 3.73 15.08 11.94
C GLN A 21 4.64 14.34 10.96
N ALA A 22 5.29 13.26 11.43
CA ALA A 22 6.15 12.44 10.57
C ALA A 22 5.33 11.75 9.47
N ALA A 23 4.20 11.13 9.84
CA ALA A 23 3.30 10.47 8.90
C ALA A 23 2.77 11.42 7.82
N ILE A 24 2.31 12.63 8.22
CA ILE A 24 1.88 13.68 7.29
C ILE A 24 3.01 14.07 6.35
N GLN A 25 4.21 14.35 6.87
CA GLN A 25 5.34 14.75 6.04
C GLN A 25 5.68 13.68 5.00
N LEU A 26 5.68 12.41 5.40
CA LEU A 26 6.01 11.30 4.51
C LEU A 26 4.93 11.07 3.45
N LEU A 27 3.66 11.07 3.84
CA LEU A 27 2.53 10.90 2.92
C LEU A 27 2.28 12.13 2.04
N SER A 28 2.81 13.30 2.40
CA SER A 28 2.80 14.49 1.52
C SER A 28 3.80 14.40 0.36
N SER A 29 4.75 13.45 0.41
CA SER A 29 5.77 13.30 -0.64
C SER A 29 5.22 12.71 -1.95
N GLY A 30 4.05 12.08 -1.89
CA GLY A 30 3.35 11.58 -3.06
C GLY A 30 2.09 10.80 -2.72
N ASN A 31 1.23 10.66 -3.72
CA ASN A 31 -0.07 10.00 -3.65
C ASN A 31 -0.19 8.80 -4.61
N TYR A 32 0.90 8.41 -5.28
CA TYR A 32 0.88 7.52 -6.44
C TYR A 32 2.11 6.60 -6.50
N PHE A 33 1.97 5.39 -7.07
CA PHE A 33 3.08 4.53 -7.45
C PHE A 33 2.72 3.61 -8.63
N GLU A 34 3.75 3.22 -9.39
CA GLU A 34 3.64 2.32 -10.53
C GLU A 34 4.03 0.89 -10.16
N PHE A 35 3.24 -0.08 -10.61
CA PHE A 35 3.51 -1.50 -10.44
C PHE A 35 3.46 -2.22 -11.79
N LYS A 36 4.54 -2.93 -12.15
CA LYS A 36 4.53 -3.84 -13.29
C LYS A 36 4.38 -5.28 -12.80
N ASN A 37 3.33 -5.96 -13.23
CA ASN A 37 3.16 -7.38 -12.92
C ASN A 37 4.14 -8.23 -13.75
N ASN A 38 5.30 -8.56 -13.18
CA ASN A 38 6.27 -9.47 -13.81
C ASN A 38 6.16 -10.92 -13.31
N TYR A 39 5.19 -11.21 -12.45
CA TYR A 39 5.03 -12.53 -11.84
C TYR A 39 4.42 -13.54 -12.82
N PRO A 40 4.64 -14.84 -12.61
CA PRO A 40 3.98 -15.87 -13.41
C PRO A 40 2.46 -15.72 -13.39
N THR A 41 1.81 -16.07 -14.50
CA THR A 41 0.35 -16.07 -14.59
C THR A 41 -0.25 -16.94 -13.50
N GLY A 42 -1.24 -16.41 -12.77
CA GLY A 42 -1.89 -17.08 -11.64
C GLY A 42 -1.24 -16.82 -10.28
N SER A 43 -0.01 -16.27 -10.24
CA SER A 43 0.65 -15.94 -8.97
C SER A 43 0.11 -14.69 -8.29
N THR A 44 -0.56 -13.79 -9.02
CA THR A 44 -0.98 -12.47 -8.52
C THR A 44 -2.41 -12.40 -8.03
N ALA A 45 -3.10 -13.52 -7.82
CA ALA A 45 -4.46 -13.54 -7.29
C ALA A 45 -4.62 -12.64 -6.05
N LYS A 46 -3.57 -12.62 -5.21
CA LYS A 46 -3.46 -11.79 -4.01
C LYS A 46 -2.05 -11.18 -3.94
N LEU A 47 -1.98 -9.88 -3.71
CA LEU A 47 -0.73 -9.14 -3.48
C LEU A 47 -0.76 -8.49 -2.10
N HIS A 48 0.37 -8.52 -1.41
CA HIS A 48 0.63 -7.72 -0.22
C HIS A 48 1.50 -6.53 -0.60
N ALA A 49 1.12 -5.35 -0.15
CA ALA A 49 1.83 -4.10 -0.40
C ALA A 49 2.19 -3.45 0.93
N TYR A 50 3.48 -3.39 1.24
CA TYR A 50 4.00 -2.85 2.50
C TYR A 50 4.55 -1.44 2.30
N LEU A 51 4.21 -0.53 3.21
CA LEU A 51 4.87 0.76 3.26
C LEU A 51 6.21 0.63 3.97
N GLY A 52 7.23 1.31 3.45
CA GLY A 52 8.50 1.45 4.14
C GLY A 52 9.24 2.73 3.80
N LEU A 53 10.06 3.16 4.75
CA LEU A 53 10.96 4.30 4.60
C LEU A 53 12.33 3.81 4.18
N ASN A 54 12.80 4.22 3.02
CA ASN A 54 14.12 3.80 2.54
C ASN A 54 14.93 5.04 2.20
N GLU A 55 15.85 5.38 3.08
CA GLU A 55 16.75 6.53 2.91
C GLU A 55 17.56 6.43 1.61
N ASN A 56 17.93 5.22 1.19
CA ASN A 56 18.69 5.01 -0.05
C ASN A 56 17.84 5.22 -1.32
N LEU A 57 16.51 5.09 -1.23
CA LEU A 57 15.57 5.33 -2.34
C LEU A 57 14.93 6.73 -2.26
N ASN A 58 15.32 7.51 -1.26
CA ASN A 58 14.91 8.88 -1.01
C ASN A 58 13.38 9.05 -0.96
N GLY A 59 12.76 8.46 0.07
CA GLY A 59 11.35 8.68 0.39
C GLY A 59 10.59 7.44 0.83
N LEU A 60 9.26 7.55 0.78
CA LEU A 60 8.32 6.47 1.01
C LEU A 60 8.31 5.51 -0.19
N ASN A 61 8.34 4.21 0.08
CA ASN A 61 8.27 3.16 -0.93
C ASN A 61 7.18 2.15 -0.57
N ILE A 62 6.69 1.46 -1.59
CA ILE A 62 5.81 0.30 -1.48
C ILE A 62 6.58 -0.94 -1.90
N TYR A 63 6.57 -1.96 -1.04
CA TYR A 63 7.12 -3.29 -1.32
C TYR A 63 5.96 -4.23 -1.63
N ILE A 64 5.87 -4.69 -2.88
CA ILE A 64 4.78 -5.56 -3.36
C ILE A 64 5.29 -6.98 -3.51
N ILE A 65 4.56 -7.94 -2.98
CA ILE A 65 4.84 -9.36 -3.09
C ILE A 65 3.53 -10.14 -3.27
N PRO A 66 3.47 -11.16 -4.15
CA PRO A 66 2.31 -12.04 -4.18
C PRO A 66 2.21 -12.86 -2.90
N ALA A 67 1.01 -12.92 -2.31
CA ALA A 67 0.77 -13.50 -0.99
C ALA A 67 1.31 -14.94 -0.85
N GLN A 68 1.25 -15.72 -1.93
CA GLN A 68 1.76 -17.10 -1.94
C GLN A 68 3.28 -17.22 -1.72
N TYR A 69 4.04 -16.16 -1.95
CA TYR A 69 5.49 -16.09 -1.71
C TYR A 69 5.84 -15.36 -0.40
N ASP A 70 4.86 -14.79 0.28
CA ASP A 70 5.03 -14.01 1.50
C ASP A 70 4.90 -14.91 2.74
N ASN A 71 5.84 -15.83 2.89
CA ASN A 71 5.88 -16.78 4.00
C ASN A 71 7.29 -17.33 4.24
N ALA A 72 7.45 -18.05 5.35
CA ALA A 72 8.73 -18.59 5.78
C ALA A 72 9.37 -19.62 4.82
N GLU A 73 8.58 -20.30 3.97
CA GLU A 73 9.09 -21.29 3.01
C GLU A 73 9.99 -20.63 1.96
N TYR A 74 9.64 -19.42 1.53
CA TYR A 74 10.36 -18.65 0.51
C TYR A 74 11.40 -17.70 1.08
N VAL A 75 11.66 -17.68 2.40
CA VAL A 75 12.54 -16.67 3.02
C VAL A 75 13.94 -16.59 2.38
N ALA A 76 14.47 -17.71 1.89
CA ALA A 76 15.80 -17.78 1.29
C ALA A 76 15.91 -17.04 -0.05
N ASP A 77 14.81 -16.95 -0.81
CA ASP A 77 14.73 -16.34 -2.13
C ASP A 77 13.64 -15.27 -2.24
N ILE A 78 13.01 -14.88 -1.13
CA ILE A 78 11.85 -13.96 -1.07
C ILE A 78 12.08 -12.65 -1.82
N MET A 79 13.32 -12.17 -1.82
CA MET A 79 13.73 -10.94 -2.53
C MET A 79 13.49 -11.00 -4.04
N GLN A 80 13.45 -12.20 -4.64
CA GLN A 80 13.12 -12.38 -6.06
C GLN A 80 11.65 -12.10 -6.36
N TYR A 81 10.80 -12.16 -5.34
CA TYR A 81 9.36 -11.95 -5.45
C TYR A 81 8.91 -10.56 -4.99
N ILE A 82 9.82 -9.72 -4.50
CA ILE A 82 9.51 -8.36 -4.05
C ILE A 82 9.74 -7.37 -5.20
N THR A 83 8.69 -6.66 -5.58
CA THR A 83 8.76 -5.47 -6.44
C THR A 83 8.79 -4.23 -5.56
N VAL A 84 9.72 -3.31 -5.81
CA VAL A 84 9.84 -2.06 -5.05
C VAL A 84 9.37 -0.90 -5.91
N CYS A 85 8.35 -0.21 -5.42
CA CYS A 85 7.69 0.89 -6.08
C CYS A 85 7.92 2.17 -5.29
N LYS A 86 8.49 3.19 -5.94
CA LYS A 86 8.67 4.50 -5.32
C LYS A 86 7.33 5.24 -5.28
N VAL A 87 7.01 5.86 -4.15
CA VAL A 87 5.86 6.78 -4.07
C VAL A 87 6.27 8.11 -4.70
N LEU A 88 5.42 8.61 -5.59
CA LEU A 88 5.63 9.82 -6.38
C LEU A 88 4.40 10.74 -6.24
N PRO A 89 4.59 12.07 -6.36
CA PRO A 89 3.49 13.00 -6.48
C PRO A 89 2.91 12.93 -7.90
N GLU A 90 1.61 12.67 -8.02
CA GLU A 90 0.88 12.73 -9.29
C GLU A 90 -0.23 13.77 -9.22
N LEU A 91 -0.28 14.66 -10.22
CA LEU A 91 -1.30 15.68 -10.33
C LEU A 91 -2.54 15.05 -10.98
N GLY A 92 -3.30 14.33 -10.16
CA GLY A 92 -4.58 13.67 -10.44
C GLY A 92 -5.06 13.67 -11.89
N ASN A 93 -4.84 12.56 -12.59
CA ASN A 93 -5.61 12.23 -13.79
C ASN A 93 -5.98 10.74 -13.76
N SER A 94 -7.18 10.42 -13.24
CA SER A 94 -7.64 9.09 -12.81
C SER A 94 -8.79 8.54 -13.67
N HIS A 95 -8.78 7.25 -14.03
CA HIS A 95 -9.92 6.59 -14.73
C HIS A 95 -10.22 5.17 -14.22
N GLN A 96 -11.47 4.83 -13.77
CA GLN A 96 -12.12 3.47 -13.67
C GLN A 96 -12.83 2.77 -12.45
N ILE A 97 -13.60 3.47 -11.61
CA ILE A 97 -14.89 3.18 -10.92
C ILE A 97 -15.76 4.32 -11.52
N PRO A 98 -16.99 4.65 -11.08
CA PRO A 98 -17.55 5.93 -11.50
C PRO A 98 -16.50 7.02 -11.32
N GLU A 99 -16.10 7.69 -12.40
CA GLU A 99 -14.94 8.60 -12.43
C GLU A 99 -15.06 9.64 -11.31
N THR A 100 -16.29 10.07 -11.08
CA THR A 100 -16.68 10.96 -10.00
C THR A 100 -16.33 10.41 -8.62
N GLU A 101 -16.57 9.12 -8.35
CA GLU A 101 -16.35 8.50 -7.05
C GLU A 101 -14.85 8.32 -6.76
N ALA A 102 -14.04 7.83 -7.70
CA ALA A 102 -12.59 7.76 -7.45
C ALA A 102 -11.95 9.15 -7.37
N LYS A 103 -12.41 10.09 -8.19
CA LYS A 103 -11.98 11.49 -8.03
C LYS A 103 -12.36 12.02 -6.66
N GLN A 104 -13.54 11.69 -6.14
CA GLN A 104 -13.94 12.07 -4.79
C GLN A 104 -13.02 11.44 -3.73
N ARG A 105 -12.68 10.15 -3.84
CA ARG A 105 -11.80 9.47 -2.87
C ARG A 105 -10.35 9.98 -2.91
N ILE A 106 -9.81 10.21 -4.10
CA ILE A 106 -8.47 10.81 -4.29
C ILE A 106 -8.49 12.28 -3.82
N ALA A 107 -9.52 13.05 -4.18
CA ALA A 107 -9.65 14.43 -3.72
C ALA A 107 -9.86 14.51 -2.20
N ALA A 108 -10.55 13.55 -1.59
CA ALA A 108 -10.68 13.44 -0.14
C ALA A 108 -9.32 13.16 0.49
N TRP A 109 -8.49 12.30 -0.09
CA TRP A 109 -7.10 12.16 0.35
C TRP A 109 -6.38 13.51 0.29
N ASP A 110 -6.33 14.16 -0.88
CA ASP A 110 -5.61 15.43 -1.07
C ASP A 110 -6.12 16.55 -0.13
N ALA A 111 -7.42 16.61 0.13
CA ALA A 111 -8.04 17.63 0.98
C ALA A 111 -7.92 17.34 2.47
N ASP A 112 -8.14 16.08 2.87
CA ASP A 112 -8.43 15.74 4.26
C ASP A 112 -7.30 14.94 4.96
N PHE A 113 -6.29 14.41 4.25
CA PHE A 113 -5.27 13.54 4.87
C PHE A 113 -4.57 14.20 6.07
N ASN A 114 -4.28 15.51 5.99
CA ASN A 114 -3.65 16.28 7.07
C ASN A 114 -4.48 16.32 8.36
N THR A 115 -5.81 16.22 8.26
CA THR A 115 -6.71 16.22 9.43
C THR A 115 -7.15 14.81 9.81
N TRP A 116 -7.23 13.90 8.84
CA TRP A 116 -7.58 12.51 9.03
C TRP A 116 -6.47 11.72 9.73
N ILE A 117 -5.20 11.89 9.32
CA ILE A 117 -4.04 11.17 9.91
C ILE A 117 -3.98 11.33 11.44
N PRO A 118 -4.03 12.55 12.02
CA PRO A 118 -4.00 12.68 13.48
C PRO A 118 -5.16 11.98 14.18
N ARG A 119 -6.36 11.99 13.59
CA ARG A 119 -7.54 11.31 14.16
C ARG A 119 -7.43 9.80 14.07
N GLN A 120 -6.88 9.30 12.98
CA GLN A 120 -6.69 7.88 12.71
C GLN A 120 -5.60 7.29 13.62
N ILE A 121 -4.48 8.00 13.82
CA ILE A 121 -3.42 7.59 14.76
C ILE A 121 -3.95 7.49 16.19
N ALA A 122 -4.91 8.35 16.57
CA ALA A 122 -5.55 8.31 17.88
C ALA A 122 -6.58 7.18 18.07
N GLN A 123 -6.98 6.48 16.99
CA GLN A 123 -7.80 5.28 17.12
C GLN A 123 -6.95 4.11 17.61
N PRO A 124 -7.56 3.09 18.26
CA PRO A 124 -6.88 1.83 18.56
C PRO A 124 -6.16 1.26 17.34
N ASP A 125 -6.73 1.54 16.15
CA ASP A 125 -6.25 0.91 14.94
C ASP A 125 -5.01 1.58 14.31
N GLY A 126 -4.79 2.84 14.66
CA GLY A 126 -3.73 3.65 14.10
C GLY A 126 -3.81 3.76 12.56
N LEU A 127 -2.71 4.20 11.96
CA LEU A 127 -2.59 4.47 10.53
C LEU A 127 -1.93 3.31 9.76
N PHE A 128 -2.60 2.63 8.84
CA PHE A 128 -2.10 1.52 7.99
C PHE A 128 -0.56 1.29 7.81
N GLN A 129 -0.17 0.02 7.82
CA GLN A 129 1.19 -0.53 7.66
C GLN A 129 1.34 -1.24 6.32
N ALA A 130 0.31 -1.98 5.94
CA ALA A 130 0.26 -2.76 4.72
C ALA A 130 -1.14 -2.72 4.12
N PHE A 131 -1.21 -3.13 2.86
CA PHE A 131 -2.42 -3.26 2.08
C PHE A 131 -2.49 -4.65 1.46
N TYR A 132 -3.70 -5.20 1.47
CA TYR A 132 -4.07 -6.34 0.67
C TYR A 132 -4.64 -5.85 -0.67
N ILE A 133 -4.14 -6.35 -1.79
CA ILE A 133 -4.62 -6.00 -3.13
C ILE A 133 -5.00 -7.30 -3.84
N PRO A 134 -6.28 -7.56 -4.17
CA PRO A 134 -6.61 -8.62 -5.11
C PRO A 134 -5.96 -8.30 -6.45
N GLY A 135 -5.44 -9.31 -7.13
CA GLY A 135 -4.81 -9.14 -8.42
C GLY A 135 -5.21 -10.24 -9.41
N ASP A 136 -6.36 -10.88 -9.20
CA ASP A 136 -6.96 -11.85 -10.13
C ASP A 136 -7.14 -11.28 -11.56
N TYR A 137 -7.27 -9.96 -11.64
CA TYR A 137 -7.38 -9.21 -12.88
C TYR A 137 -6.04 -8.73 -13.45
N MET A 138 -4.96 -8.80 -12.67
CA MET A 138 -3.67 -8.28 -13.07
C MET A 138 -3.01 -9.24 -14.05
N THR A 139 -2.86 -8.80 -15.28
CA THR A 139 -2.25 -9.58 -16.36
C THR A 139 -0.73 -9.43 -16.33
N GLN A 140 -0.03 -10.56 -16.49
CA GLN A 140 1.43 -10.57 -16.59
C GLN A 140 1.94 -9.66 -17.72
N GLY A 141 3.00 -8.91 -17.44
CA GLY A 141 3.65 -7.97 -18.36
C GLY A 141 2.99 -6.59 -18.43
N LYS A 142 1.84 -6.38 -17.76
CA LYS A 142 1.14 -5.08 -17.74
C LYS A 142 1.61 -4.17 -16.61
N ASN A 143 1.48 -2.88 -16.84
CA ASN A 143 1.73 -1.83 -15.85
C ASN A 143 0.40 -1.39 -15.23
N TYR A 144 0.47 -1.08 -13.95
CA TYR A 144 -0.63 -0.65 -13.11
C TYR A 144 -0.26 0.63 -12.37
N ASP A 145 -1.17 1.58 -12.40
CA ASP A 145 -1.07 2.88 -11.76
C ASP A 145 -1.91 2.82 -10.48
N ILE A 146 -1.28 3.05 -9.33
CA ILE A 146 -1.90 2.84 -8.02
C ILE A 146 -1.87 4.12 -7.20
N TYR A 147 -3.02 4.56 -6.70
CA TYR A 147 -3.19 5.82 -5.98
C TYR A 147 -3.65 5.58 -4.55
N PHE A 148 -3.13 6.37 -3.60
CA PHE A 148 -3.71 6.47 -2.27
C PHE A 148 -5.06 7.18 -2.32
N ALA A 149 -6.00 6.71 -1.52
CA ALA A 149 -7.36 7.22 -1.48
C ALA A 149 -7.97 7.14 -0.07
N LEU A 150 -9.04 7.91 0.15
CA LEU A 150 -9.91 7.80 1.33
C LEU A 150 -11.31 7.40 0.90
N GLU A 151 -11.80 6.27 1.42
CA GLU A 151 -13.18 5.85 1.26
C GLU A 151 -14.02 6.33 2.44
N ALA A 152 -15.17 6.94 2.16
CA ALA A 152 -16.12 7.33 3.21
C ALA A 152 -16.66 6.08 3.92
N SER A 153 -16.62 6.07 5.24
CA SER A 153 -17.00 4.90 6.04
C SER A 153 -17.68 5.32 7.35
N SER A 154 -18.28 4.34 8.03
CA SER A 154 -18.83 4.54 9.38
C SER A 154 -17.76 4.56 10.48
N SER A 155 -16.47 4.61 10.12
CA SER A 155 -15.38 4.70 11.10
C SER A 155 -15.50 5.99 11.94
N PRO A 156 -14.96 6.03 13.17
CA PRO A 156 -14.93 7.26 13.97
C PRO A 156 -14.22 8.44 13.29
N THR A 157 -13.38 8.17 12.29
CA THR A 157 -12.65 9.18 11.52
C THR A 157 -13.40 9.59 10.24
N GLY A 158 -14.54 8.96 9.94
CA GLY A 158 -15.38 9.20 8.75
C GLY A 158 -14.83 8.60 7.46
N PHE A 159 -13.59 8.11 7.47
CA PHE A 159 -12.90 7.57 6.31
C PHE A 159 -12.06 6.34 6.67
N THR A 160 -11.83 5.48 5.68
CA THR A 160 -10.89 4.37 5.71
C THR A 160 -9.89 4.55 4.56
N ALA A 161 -8.61 4.24 4.80
CA ALA A 161 -7.60 4.29 3.74
C ALA A 161 -7.85 3.21 2.69
N ASP A 162 -7.58 3.54 1.43
CA ASP A 162 -7.85 2.68 0.26
C ASP A 162 -6.73 2.87 -0.78
N LEU A 163 -6.62 1.95 -1.73
CA LEU A 163 -5.81 2.13 -2.93
C LEU A 163 -6.65 1.94 -4.19
N ILE A 164 -6.54 2.88 -5.12
CA ILE A 164 -7.19 2.81 -6.44
C ILE A 164 -6.19 2.31 -7.46
N VAL A 165 -6.46 1.16 -8.08
CA VAL A 165 -5.55 0.49 -9.03
C VAL A 165 -6.09 0.56 -10.46
N THR A 166 -5.26 0.96 -11.43
CA THR A 166 -5.66 1.11 -12.85
C THR A 166 -4.65 0.42 -13.78
N GLU A 167 -5.07 -0.19 -14.91
CA GLU A 167 -4.12 -0.72 -15.90
C GLU A 167 -3.69 0.40 -16.85
N ALA A 168 -2.40 0.75 -16.88
CA ALA A 168 -1.88 1.91 -17.61
C ALA A 168 -2.16 1.90 -19.13
N SER A 169 -2.41 0.72 -19.73
CA SER A 169 -2.58 0.56 -21.19
C SER A 169 -4.04 0.43 -21.66
N GLN A 170 -4.99 0.20 -20.76
CA GLN A 170 -6.40 0.07 -21.11
C GLN A 170 -7.18 1.28 -20.62
N LYS A 171 -7.87 1.97 -21.53
CA LYS A 171 -8.98 2.89 -21.21
C LYS A 171 -10.18 2.19 -20.55
N VAL A 172 -10.08 0.87 -20.34
CA VAL A 172 -11.00 0.09 -19.52
C VAL A 172 -10.30 -0.10 -18.21
N VAL A 173 -10.74 0.67 -17.23
CA VAL A 173 -10.19 0.53 -15.90
C VAL A 173 -11.20 -0.16 -15.02
N SER A 174 -10.70 -1.14 -14.32
CA SER A 174 -11.38 -1.77 -13.21
C SER A 174 -10.66 -1.28 -11.96
N TYR A 175 -11.30 -0.50 -11.10
CA TYR A 175 -10.80 -0.32 -9.73
C TYR A 175 -11.43 -1.37 -8.82
N TYR A 176 -10.62 -1.84 -7.89
CA TYR A 176 -10.96 -2.97 -7.04
C TYR A 176 -11.12 -2.48 -5.62
N ASP A 177 -12.38 -2.39 -5.19
CA ASP A 177 -12.82 -2.07 -3.84
C ASP A 177 -12.50 -3.21 -2.88
N THR A 178 -11.24 -3.29 -2.47
CA THR A 178 -10.74 -4.42 -1.65
C THR A 178 -9.47 -4.09 -0.89
N VAL A 179 -8.97 -2.86 -1.01
CA VAL A 179 -7.70 -2.51 -0.41
C VAL A 179 -7.91 -2.14 1.04
N ARG A 180 -7.67 -3.14 1.89
CA ARG A 180 -7.87 -3.00 3.32
C ARG A 180 -6.58 -2.54 3.98
N PRO A 181 -6.59 -1.42 4.72
CA PRO A 181 -5.48 -1.02 5.55
C PRO A 181 -5.34 -2.00 6.72
N VAL A 182 -4.12 -2.49 6.97
CA VAL A 182 -3.78 -3.29 8.16
C VAL A 182 -2.96 -2.39 9.08
N PRO A 183 -3.32 -2.06 10.35
CA PRO A 183 -3.56 -3.00 11.47
C PRO A 183 -4.59 -2.45 12.50
N PRO A 184 -4.61 -2.88 13.77
CA PRO A 184 -4.67 -4.21 14.33
C PRO A 184 -6.08 -4.74 14.08
N PHE A 185 -6.19 -5.73 13.21
CA PHE A 185 -7.40 -6.50 13.09
C PHE A 185 -6.96 -7.94 12.98
N ASP A 186 -7.25 -8.70 14.04
CA ASP A 186 -7.03 -10.13 14.13
C ASP A 186 -7.52 -10.87 12.87
N VAL A 187 -6.93 -12.06 12.69
CA VAL A 187 -7.19 -13.14 11.73
C VAL A 187 -6.29 -13.20 10.47
N PHE A 188 -5.62 -12.11 10.06
CA PHE A 188 -4.76 -12.15 8.84
C PHE A 188 -3.30 -11.72 9.05
N GLU A 189 -2.84 -11.39 10.26
CA GLU A 189 -1.42 -11.12 10.51
C GLU A 189 -0.53 -12.30 10.05
N SER A 190 -1.02 -13.53 10.16
CA SER A 190 -0.32 -14.73 9.67
C SER A 190 -0.11 -14.79 8.15
N ASP A 191 -0.80 -13.96 7.37
CA ASP A 191 -0.63 -13.87 5.91
C ASP A 191 0.47 -12.85 5.54
N PHE A 192 0.83 -11.91 6.42
CA PHE A 192 1.78 -10.82 6.14
C PHE A 192 3.17 -11.08 6.73
N TYR A 193 3.85 -12.13 6.23
CA TYR A 193 5.12 -12.59 6.80
C TYR A 193 6.22 -11.51 6.83
N LEU A 194 6.35 -10.67 5.80
CA LEU A 194 7.33 -9.57 5.82
C LEU A 194 7.09 -8.56 6.94
N LEU A 195 5.84 -8.31 7.32
CA LEU A 195 5.51 -7.44 8.46
C LEU A 195 5.86 -8.12 9.78
N ASP A 196 5.53 -9.40 9.94
CA ASP A 196 5.85 -10.18 11.15
C ASP A 196 7.35 -10.13 11.47
N ILE A 197 8.20 -10.43 10.49
CA ILE A 197 9.65 -10.44 10.70
C ILE A 197 10.25 -9.04 10.88
N ALA A 198 9.62 -8.00 10.31
CA ALA A 198 10.02 -6.61 10.52
C ALA A 198 9.70 -6.13 11.94
N LEU A 199 8.61 -6.62 12.54
CA LEU A 199 8.22 -6.28 13.90
C LEU A 199 8.92 -7.15 14.96
N ALA A 200 9.30 -8.38 14.63
CA ALA A 200 9.96 -9.32 15.55
C ALA A 200 11.44 -9.03 15.82
N THR A 201 12.12 -8.24 14.99
CA THR A 201 13.54 -7.91 15.17
C THR A 201 13.70 -6.86 16.28
N VAL A 202 14.07 -7.29 17.50
CA VAL A 202 14.45 -6.44 18.65
C VAL A 202 15.95 -6.27 18.72
#